data_AF-A0A255TKY7-F1
#
_entry.id   AF-A0A255TKY7-F1
#
_cell.length_a   1.000
_cell.length_b   1.000
_cell.length_c   1.000
_cell.angle_alpha   90.00
_cell.angle_beta   90.00
_cell.angle_gamma   90.00
#
_symmetry.space_group_name_H-M   'P 1'
#
loop_
_entity.id
_entity.type
_entity.pdbx_description
1 polymer ?
#
loop_
_entity_poly.entity_id
_entity_poly.type
_entity_poly.pdbx_seq_one_letter_code
_entity_poly.pdbx_strand_id
1 'polypeptide(L)'
;MTAVVLVMMSATMVSCGESDDYDYYFDLDRALTEYFNRYGDFGTDDRTTADWFDHYYPYASDYDYRSFINAVNADINNSRTTMARYLNGEWEGPLRMYFKNQAGQTVYTDYQVIWHFELSASSDVKGRGTEYRYNEDEGETRTNFSWCVNGYGGIEISYDPSQSGQDPVNMLIAYNNLDKLSTTHFKGTSVGVNIEEEDDFNLTKRLPQRVKGETTAVAAGKTFGGKKADGKTAPMERNITIKNGHR
;
A
#
# COMPACT_ATOMS: atom_id res chain seq x y z
N MET A 1 46.65 75.18 21.70
CA MET A 1 45.91 73.90 21.86
C MET A 1 44.55 74.10 21.26
N THR A 2 44.27 73.46 20.14
CA THR A 2 43.02 73.61 19.39
C THR A 2 42.56 72.22 19.02
N ALA A 3 41.39 71.84 19.55
CA ALA A 3 40.82 70.51 19.42
C ALA A 3 40.25 70.29 18.02
N VAL A 4 40.54 69.12 17.45
CA VAL A 4 39.94 68.60 16.22
C VAL A 4 38.62 67.94 16.61
N VAL A 5 37.50 68.43 16.08
CA VAL A 5 36.19 67.79 16.19
C VAL A 5 35.98 66.92 14.95
N LEU A 6 35.96 65.60 15.16
CA LEU A 6 35.64 64.61 14.14
C LEU A 6 34.11 64.52 14.03
N VAL A 7 33.52 65.10 12.99
CA VAL A 7 32.10 64.89 12.67
C VAL A 7 32.00 63.59 11.88
N MET A 8 31.54 62.52 12.53
CA MET A 8 31.15 61.29 11.84
C MET A 8 29.87 61.57 11.04
N MET A 9 29.97 61.62 9.72
CA MET A 9 28.81 61.57 8.84
C MET A 9 28.28 60.14 8.82
N SER A 10 27.13 59.92 9.45
CA SER A 10 26.34 58.71 9.27
C SER A 10 25.83 58.67 7.83
N ALA A 11 26.57 58.00 6.94
CA ALA A 11 26.06 57.64 5.63
C ALA A 11 25.02 56.52 5.81
N THR A 12 23.75 56.90 5.94
CA THR A 12 22.65 55.97 5.72
C THR A 12 22.61 55.65 4.24
N MET A 13 23.21 54.52 3.88
CA MET A 13 23.12 53.97 2.54
C MET A 13 21.73 53.33 2.44
N VAL A 14 20.75 54.09 1.94
CA VAL A 14 19.49 53.52 1.46
C VAL A 14 19.83 52.77 0.17
N SER A 15 20.14 51.49 0.29
CA SER A 15 20.11 50.59 -0.84
C SER A 15 18.63 50.32 -1.15
N CYS A 16 18.07 51.04 -2.12
CA CYS A 16 16.90 50.58 -2.86
C CYS A 16 17.32 49.33 -3.66
N GLY A 17 17.36 48.18 -2.99
CA GLY A 17 17.19 46.91 -3.67
C GLY A 17 15.69 46.68 -3.73
N GLU A 18 15.12 46.62 -4.93
CA GLU A 18 13.78 46.08 -5.15
C GLU A 18 13.75 44.70 -4.47
N SER A 19 13.10 44.62 -3.31
CA SER A 19 12.73 43.34 -2.74
C SER A 19 11.61 42.84 -3.63
N ASP A 20 11.96 42.04 -4.63
CA ASP A 20 11.02 41.08 -5.18
C ASP A 20 10.60 40.19 -4.01
N ASP A 21 9.55 40.59 -3.29
CA ASP A 21 8.80 39.76 -2.37
C ASP A 21 8.22 38.63 -3.21
N TYR A 22 9.04 37.61 -3.47
CA TYR A 22 8.57 36.32 -3.93
C TYR A 22 7.77 35.73 -2.77
N ASP A 23 6.48 36.05 -2.72
CA ASP A 23 5.51 35.38 -1.86
C ASP A 23 5.50 33.90 -2.23
N TYR A 24 6.31 33.12 -1.51
CA TYR A 24 6.32 31.68 -1.66
C TYR A 24 4.98 31.13 -1.15
N TYR A 25 4.15 30.67 -2.08
CA TYR A 25 2.89 30.02 -1.80
C TYR A 25 3.04 28.50 -1.90
N PHE A 26 2.88 27.82 -0.76
CA PHE A 26 2.82 26.36 -0.73
C PHE A 26 1.43 25.88 -1.16
N ASP A 27 1.37 25.17 -2.29
CA ASP A 27 0.16 24.54 -2.81
C ASP A 27 0.11 23.06 -2.37
N LEU A 28 -0.71 22.79 -1.35
CA LEU A 28 -0.87 21.45 -0.79
C LEU A 28 -1.45 20.44 -1.80
N ASP A 29 -2.44 20.83 -2.59
CA ASP A 29 -3.11 19.92 -3.53
C ASP A 29 -2.16 19.49 -4.65
N ARG A 30 -1.35 20.44 -5.14
CA ARG A 30 -0.28 20.14 -6.10
C ARG A 30 0.76 19.21 -5.48
N ALA A 31 1.23 19.50 -4.26
CA ALA A 31 2.22 18.67 -3.58
C ALA A 31 1.73 17.24 -3.37
N LEU A 32 0.48 17.04 -2.93
CA LEU A 32 -0.13 15.71 -2.80
C LEU A 32 -0.21 14.99 -4.14
N THR A 33 -0.67 15.69 -5.18
CA THR A 33 -0.78 15.12 -6.53
C THR A 33 0.59 14.65 -7.05
N GLU A 34 1.62 15.47 -6.95
CA GLU A 34 2.98 15.14 -7.38
C GLU A 34 3.58 14.00 -6.56
N TYR A 35 3.37 14.01 -5.24
CA TYR A 35 3.84 12.97 -4.33
C TYR A 35 3.24 11.60 -4.66
N PHE A 36 1.91 11.51 -4.75
CA PHE A 36 1.21 10.27 -5.05
C PHE A 36 1.39 9.80 -6.51
N ASN A 37 1.61 10.72 -7.46
CA ASN A 37 2.03 10.35 -8.82
C ASN A 37 3.40 9.66 -8.84
N ARG A 38 4.31 10.07 -7.92
CA ARG A 38 5.65 9.49 -7.83
C ARG A 38 5.66 8.15 -7.10
N TYR A 39 5.01 8.08 -5.94
CA TYR A 39 5.13 6.93 -5.03
C TYR A 39 3.91 5.99 -5.01
N GLY A 40 2.83 6.33 -5.70
CA GLY A 40 1.60 5.54 -5.74
C GLY A 40 0.75 5.71 -4.47
N ASP A 41 -0.44 5.10 -4.46
CA ASP A 41 -1.53 5.33 -3.48
C ASP A 41 -1.17 5.19 -1.99
N PHE A 42 -0.07 4.52 -1.67
CA PHE A 42 0.39 4.26 -0.31
C PHE A 42 1.67 5.02 0.06
N GLY A 43 2.12 5.92 -0.82
CA GLY A 43 3.28 6.75 -0.59
C GLY A 43 4.56 5.93 -0.39
N THR A 44 5.44 6.47 0.44
CA THR A 44 6.70 5.86 0.85
C THR A 44 6.92 6.10 2.35
N ASP A 45 8.09 5.75 2.86
CA ASP A 45 8.40 5.92 4.27
C ASP A 45 8.67 7.36 4.69
N ASP A 46 8.62 7.63 6.01
CA ASP A 46 8.80 8.95 6.60
C ASP A 46 10.06 9.68 6.13
N ARG A 47 11.19 8.97 5.99
CA ARG A 47 12.46 9.58 5.56
C ARG A 47 12.41 9.97 4.09
N THR A 48 12.00 9.05 3.23
CA THR A 48 11.86 9.32 1.80
C THR A 48 10.81 10.40 1.52
N THR A 49 9.76 10.45 2.34
CA THR A 49 8.72 11.50 2.29
C THR A 49 9.29 12.87 2.66
N ALA A 50 10.05 12.95 3.76
CA ALA A 50 10.74 14.18 4.18
C ALA A 50 11.75 14.64 3.12
N ASP A 51 12.63 13.74 2.67
CA ASP A 51 13.65 14.02 1.66
C ASP A 51 13.01 14.50 0.34
N TRP A 52 11.86 13.95 -0.05
CA TRP A 52 11.10 14.41 -1.20
C TRP A 52 10.56 15.83 -0.99
N PHE A 53 9.93 16.09 0.16
CA PHE A 53 9.34 17.38 0.45
C PHE A 53 10.41 18.49 0.48
N ASP A 54 11.51 18.27 1.18
CA ASP A 54 12.62 19.22 1.29
C ASP A 54 13.26 19.52 -0.09
N HIS A 55 13.30 18.53 -0.97
CA HIS A 55 13.85 18.68 -2.31
C HIS A 55 12.98 19.54 -3.24
N TYR A 56 11.66 19.30 -3.27
CA TYR A 56 10.74 19.98 -4.20
C TYR A 56 10.15 21.27 -3.63
N TYR A 57 10.13 21.41 -2.31
CA TYR A 57 9.55 22.55 -1.59
C TYR A 57 10.55 23.16 -0.59
N PRO A 58 11.77 23.56 -1.01
CA PRO A 58 12.86 23.96 -0.10
C PRO A 58 12.60 25.26 0.67
N TYR A 59 11.57 26.04 0.28
CA TYR A 59 11.17 27.27 0.93
C TYR A 59 9.88 27.11 1.77
N ALA A 60 9.31 25.89 1.82
CA ALA A 60 8.17 25.60 2.67
C ALA A 60 8.53 25.71 4.15
N SER A 61 7.57 26.17 4.93
CA SER A 61 7.71 26.26 6.38
C SER A 61 7.48 24.90 7.04
N ASP A 62 7.89 24.77 8.31
CA ASP A 62 7.53 23.61 9.15
C ASP A 62 6.01 23.40 9.23
N TYR A 63 5.22 24.48 9.13
CA TYR A 63 3.76 24.40 9.12
C TYR A 63 3.23 23.75 7.83
N ASP A 64 3.82 24.09 6.69
CA ASP A 64 3.48 23.51 5.39
C ASP A 64 3.82 22.02 5.36
N TYR A 65 5.00 21.64 5.86
CA TYR A 65 5.40 20.24 5.96
C TYR A 65 4.45 19.43 6.86
N ARG A 66 4.05 19.97 8.02
CA ARG A 66 3.05 19.31 8.89
C ARG A 66 1.70 19.15 8.20
N SER A 67 1.26 20.16 7.47
CA SER A 67 0.00 20.11 6.72
C SER A 67 0.07 19.04 5.63
N PHE A 68 1.19 18.97 4.92
CA PHE A 68 1.47 17.94 3.92
C PHE A 68 1.46 16.53 4.51
N ILE A 69 2.23 16.25 5.55
CA ILE A 69 2.29 14.91 6.17
C ILE A 69 0.93 14.47 6.73
N ASN A 70 0.17 15.39 7.34
CA ASN A 70 -1.17 15.09 7.83
C ASN A 70 -2.11 14.67 6.68
N ALA A 71 -2.05 15.37 5.55
CA ALA A 71 -2.85 15.05 4.38
C ALA A 71 -2.40 13.72 3.72
N VAL A 72 -1.09 13.49 3.58
CA VAL A 72 -0.54 12.22 3.10
C VAL A 72 -1.03 11.04 3.95
N ASN A 73 -0.95 11.16 5.27
CA ASN A 73 -1.41 10.11 6.19
C ASN A 73 -2.93 9.87 6.08
N ALA A 74 -3.72 10.94 5.90
CA ALA A 74 -5.16 10.81 5.69
C ALA A 74 -5.49 10.05 4.40
N ASP A 75 -4.81 10.37 3.30
CA ASP A 75 -5.00 9.72 1.99
C ASP A 75 -4.54 8.25 1.98
N ILE A 76 -3.43 7.95 2.64
CA ILE A 76 -2.99 6.56 2.84
C ILE A 76 -4.04 5.77 3.62
N ASN A 77 -4.56 6.31 4.73
CA ASN A 77 -5.59 5.64 5.53
C ASN A 77 -6.91 5.45 4.76
N ASN A 78 -7.31 6.43 3.95
CA ASN A 78 -8.46 6.33 3.05
C ASN A 78 -8.26 5.23 2.00
N SER A 79 -7.06 5.15 1.42
CA SER A 79 -6.68 4.11 0.46
C SER A 79 -6.71 2.72 1.08
N ARG A 80 -6.17 2.55 2.30
CA ARG A 80 -6.22 1.29 3.05
C ARG A 80 -7.65 0.84 3.34
N THR A 81 -8.50 1.75 3.80
CA THR A 81 -9.91 1.46 4.10
C THR A 81 -10.67 1.07 2.83
N THR A 82 -10.42 1.77 1.73
CA THR A 82 -11.05 1.46 0.43
C THR A 82 -10.57 0.11 -0.11
N MET A 83 -9.28 -0.18 -0.02
CA MET A 83 -8.70 -1.47 -0.40
C MET A 83 -9.30 -2.62 0.40
N ALA A 84 -9.42 -2.48 1.72
CA ALA A 84 -10.04 -3.47 2.59
C ALA A 84 -11.53 -3.71 2.26
N ARG A 85 -12.29 -2.66 1.91
CA ARG A 85 -13.67 -2.79 1.43
C ARG A 85 -13.77 -3.56 0.11
N TYR A 86 -12.79 -3.42 -0.77
CA TYR A 86 -12.78 -4.12 -2.05
C TYR A 86 -12.50 -5.62 -1.84
N LEU A 87 -11.56 -5.94 -0.95
CA LEU A 87 -11.26 -7.31 -0.55
C LEU A 87 -12.49 -8.02 0.03
N ASN A 88 -13.26 -7.36 0.90
CA ASN A 88 -14.42 -7.95 1.59
C ASN A 88 -15.40 -8.65 0.62
N GLY A 89 -15.66 -9.94 0.84
CA GLY A 89 -16.49 -10.83 0.02
C GLY A 89 -15.71 -12.02 -0.54
N GLU A 90 -16.33 -12.75 -1.46
CA GLU A 90 -15.77 -13.96 -2.06
C GLU A 90 -15.07 -13.69 -3.39
N TRP A 91 -13.91 -14.32 -3.57
CA TRP A 91 -13.08 -14.27 -4.77
C TRP A 91 -12.80 -15.68 -5.24
N GLU A 92 -13.02 -15.95 -6.52
CA GLU A 92 -12.89 -17.29 -7.10
C GLU A 92 -12.05 -17.26 -8.37
N GLY A 93 -11.19 -18.26 -8.55
CA GLY A 93 -10.41 -18.43 -9.77
C GLY A 93 -9.22 -19.37 -9.60
N PRO A 94 -8.35 -19.42 -10.62
CA PRO A 94 -7.11 -20.21 -10.57
C PRO A 94 -6.09 -19.64 -9.58
N LEU A 95 -5.40 -20.57 -8.93
CA LEU A 95 -4.24 -20.36 -8.07
C LEU A 95 -3.14 -21.33 -8.52
N ARG A 96 -1.93 -20.84 -8.73
CA ARG A 96 -0.74 -21.66 -8.94
C ARG A 96 0.23 -21.44 -7.79
N MET A 97 0.52 -22.51 -7.06
CA MET A 97 1.41 -22.47 -5.90
C MET A 97 2.76 -23.07 -6.28
N TYR A 98 3.84 -22.38 -5.97
CA TYR A 98 5.20 -22.80 -6.21
C TYR A 98 5.89 -23.13 -4.89
N PHE A 99 6.57 -24.26 -4.83
CA PHE A 99 7.30 -24.73 -3.66
C PHE A 99 8.61 -25.39 -4.04
N LYS A 100 9.53 -25.50 -3.08
CA LYS A 100 10.79 -26.25 -3.25
C LYS A 100 10.58 -27.72 -2.92
N ASN A 101 10.90 -28.60 -3.87
CA ASN A 101 10.94 -30.04 -3.59
C ASN A 101 12.18 -30.43 -2.76
N GLN A 102 12.29 -31.70 -2.35
CA GLN A 102 13.43 -32.20 -1.57
C GLN A 102 14.80 -32.02 -2.26
N ALA A 103 14.82 -31.86 -3.58
CA ALA A 103 16.02 -31.60 -4.37
C ALA A 103 16.32 -30.09 -4.55
N GLY A 104 15.53 -29.20 -3.94
CA GLY A 104 15.67 -27.74 -4.05
C GLY A 104 15.16 -27.16 -5.38
N GLN A 105 14.51 -27.97 -6.22
CA GLN A 105 13.91 -27.51 -7.46
C GLN A 105 12.55 -26.87 -7.18
N THR A 106 12.27 -25.77 -7.87
CA THR A 106 10.92 -25.19 -7.86
C THR A 106 9.99 -26.09 -8.65
N VAL A 107 8.92 -26.53 -8.01
CA VAL A 107 7.80 -27.25 -8.61
C VAL A 107 6.52 -26.47 -8.34
N TYR A 108 5.43 -26.82 -9.03
CA TYR A 108 4.15 -26.14 -8.85
C TYR A 108 2.97 -27.10 -8.85
N THR A 109 1.89 -26.67 -8.19
CA THR A 109 0.56 -27.30 -8.24
C THR A 109 -0.48 -26.24 -8.57
N ASP A 110 -1.43 -26.61 -9.44
CA ASP A 110 -2.55 -25.76 -9.84
C ASP A 110 -3.81 -26.11 -9.03
N TYR A 111 -4.50 -25.11 -8.49
CA TYR A 111 -5.76 -25.24 -7.76
C TYR A 111 -6.83 -24.33 -8.36
N GLN A 112 -8.09 -24.68 -8.12
CA GLN A 112 -9.17 -23.70 -8.03
C GLN A 112 -9.28 -23.24 -6.59
N VAL A 113 -9.35 -21.92 -6.36
CA VAL A 113 -9.44 -21.34 -5.03
C VAL A 113 -10.69 -20.46 -4.89
N ILE A 114 -11.29 -20.51 -3.70
CA ILE A 114 -12.22 -19.49 -3.22
C ILE A 114 -11.63 -18.86 -1.96
N TRP A 115 -11.34 -17.56 -2.02
CA TRP A 115 -11.02 -16.75 -0.85
C TRP A 115 -12.22 -15.94 -0.41
N HIS A 116 -12.67 -16.17 0.82
CA HIS A 116 -13.67 -15.36 1.49
C HIS A 116 -12.97 -14.42 2.47
N PHE A 117 -13.06 -13.11 2.24
CA PHE A 117 -12.59 -12.09 3.17
C PHE A 117 -13.78 -11.46 3.89
N GLU A 118 -13.78 -11.54 5.22
CA GLU A 118 -14.78 -10.91 6.08
C GLU A 118 -14.13 -9.76 6.86
N LEU A 119 -14.54 -8.53 6.55
CA LEU A 119 -14.06 -7.33 7.19
C LEU A 119 -14.65 -7.20 8.61
N SER A 120 -13.82 -6.90 9.61
CA SER A 120 -14.25 -6.82 11.01
C SER A 120 -15.26 -5.70 11.28
N ALA A 121 -15.09 -4.54 10.62
CA ALA A 121 -16.03 -3.41 10.65
C ALA A 121 -15.86 -2.55 9.38
N SER A 122 -16.86 -1.75 9.01
CA SER A 122 -16.86 -0.99 7.75
C SER A 122 -15.73 0.05 7.60
N SER A 123 -15.11 0.46 8.70
CA SER A 123 -13.95 1.35 8.76
C SER A 123 -12.64 0.63 9.06
N ASP A 124 -12.67 -0.68 9.28
CA ASP A 124 -11.45 -1.45 9.53
C ASP A 124 -10.64 -1.69 8.26
N VAL A 125 -9.40 -2.08 8.48
CA VAL A 125 -8.43 -2.46 7.44
C VAL A 125 -7.97 -3.90 7.62
N LYS A 126 -8.74 -4.70 8.38
CA LYS A 126 -8.41 -6.06 8.79
C LYS A 126 -9.67 -6.89 8.99
N GLY A 127 -9.48 -8.20 9.02
CA GLY A 127 -10.59 -9.13 9.13
C GLY A 127 -10.19 -10.57 9.34
N ARG A 128 -11.18 -11.44 9.22
CA ARG A 128 -11.01 -12.89 9.13
C ARG A 128 -11.35 -13.36 7.73
N GLY A 129 -10.97 -14.57 7.41
CA GLY A 129 -11.31 -15.17 6.14
C GLY A 129 -11.18 -16.67 6.15
N THR A 130 -11.62 -17.25 5.05
CA THR A 130 -11.52 -18.68 4.77
C THR A 130 -11.05 -18.86 3.34
N GLU A 131 -10.11 -19.76 3.17
CA GLU A 131 -9.67 -20.27 1.89
C GLU A 131 -10.25 -21.67 1.69
N TYR A 132 -10.75 -21.91 0.49
CA TYR A 132 -11.10 -23.23 -0.01
C TYR A 132 -10.26 -23.47 -1.25
N ARG A 133 -9.47 -24.55 -1.28
CA ARG A 133 -8.71 -24.96 -2.47
C ARG A 133 -9.16 -26.34 -2.91
N TYR A 134 -9.20 -26.55 -4.22
CA TYR A 134 -9.49 -27.83 -4.84
C TYR A 134 -8.51 -28.13 -5.96
N ASN A 135 -7.97 -29.35 -5.92
CA ASN A 135 -7.20 -29.98 -6.99
C ASN A 135 -7.68 -31.44 -7.12
N GLU A 136 -7.75 -31.99 -8.33
CA GLU A 136 -8.29 -33.34 -8.55
C GLU A 136 -7.43 -34.45 -7.91
N ASP A 137 -6.11 -34.24 -7.84
CA ASP A 137 -5.14 -35.20 -7.30
C ASP A 137 -5.03 -35.10 -5.77
N GLU A 138 -5.14 -33.89 -5.22
CA GLU A 138 -4.95 -33.62 -3.79
C GLU A 138 -6.26 -33.44 -3.00
N GLY A 139 -7.39 -33.28 -3.69
CA GLY A 139 -8.71 -33.08 -3.11
C GLY A 139 -8.97 -31.66 -2.62
N GLU A 140 -9.92 -31.53 -1.70
CA GLU A 140 -10.37 -30.26 -1.13
C GLU A 140 -9.67 -29.96 0.19
N THR A 141 -9.23 -28.71 0.36
CA THR A 141 -8.74 -28.18 1.63
C THR A 141 -9.48 -26.91 2.01
N ARG A 142 -9.64 -26.71 3.33
CA ARG A 142 -10.25 -25.51 3.90
C ARG A 142 -9.41 -24.99 5.06
N THR A 143 -8.95 -23.75 4.97
CA THR A 143 -8.12 -23.10 5.99
C THR A 143 -8.73 -21.75 6.35
N ASN A 144 -8.67 -21.38 7.62
CA ASN A 144 -9.06 -20.06 8.07
C ASN A 144 -7.82 -19.18 8.19
N PHE A 145 -7.99 -17.87 8.05
CA PHE A 145 -6.91 -16.91 8.19
C PHE A 145 -7.39 -15.58 8.78
N SER A 146 -6.46 -14.83 9.36
CA SER A 146 -6.62 -13.39 9.57
C SER A 146 -5.90 -12.63 8.48
N TRP A 147 -6.37 -11.42 8.19
CA TRP A 147 -5.75 -10.57 7.18
C TRP A 147 -5.78 -9.11 7.57
N CYS A 148 -4.86 -8.31 7.01
CA CYS A 148 -4.92 -6.85 7.08
C CYS A 148 -4.25 -6.16 5.88
N VAL A 149 -4.64 -4.91 5.62
CA VAL A 149 -3.94 -4.00 4.70
C VAL A 149 -2.99 -3.14 5.51
N ASN A 150 -1.68 -3.30 5.28
CA ASN A 150 -0.65 -2.58 6.01
C ASN A 150 -0.49 -1.12 5.51
N GLY A 151 0.44 -0.37 6.11
CA GLY A 151 0.66 1.04 5.78
C GLY A 151 1.15 1.31 4.36
N TYR A 152 1.69 0.29 3.69
CA TYR A 152 2.32 0.37 2.37
C TYR A 152 1.45 -0.30 1.27
N GLY A 153 0.19 -0.61 1.57
CA GLY A 153 -0.72 -1.24 0.62
C GLY A 153 -0.51 -2.75 0.41
N GLY A 154 0.36 -3.36 1.22
CA GLY A 154 0.49 -4.82 1.25
C GLY A 154 -0.69 -5.47 1.96
N ILE A 155 -1.11 -6.63 1.48
CA ILE A 155 -2.11 -7.48 2.12
C ILE A 155 -1.35 -8.60 2.85
N GLU A 156 -1.42 -8.58 4.17
CA GLU A 156 -0.84 -9.61 5.03
C GLU A 156 -1.92 -10.64 5.34
N ILE A 157 -1.61 -11.93 5.14
CA ILE A 157 -2.50 -13.06 5.40
C ILE A 157 -1.77 -14.00 6.35
N SER A 158 -2.41 -14.34 7.46
CA SER A 158 -1.87 -15.27 8.46
C SER A 158 -2.86 -16.42 8.64
N TYR A 159 -2.48 -17.59 8.14
CA TYR A 159 -3.29 -18.80 8.20
C TYR A 159 -3.24 -19.41 9.59
N ASP A 160 -4.41 -19.84 10.08
CA ASP A 160 -4.51 -20.54 11.35
C ASP A 160 -3.68 -21.83 11.30
N PRO A 161 -2.92 -22.14 12.35
CA PRO A 161 -2.12 -23.37 12.40
C PRO A 161 -2.98 -24.62 12.17
N SER A 162 -2.48 -25.55 11.35
CA SER A 162 -3.19 -26.81 11.06
C SER A 162 -3.30 -27.71 12.30
N GLN A 163 -2.39 -27.54 13.27
CA GLN A 163 -2.34 -28.26 14.53
C GLN A 163 -1.94 -27.32 15.67
N SER A 164 -2.38 -27.64 16.89
CA SER A 164 -1.98 -26.89 18.09
C SER A 164 -0.47 -26.91 18.27
N GLY A 165 0.14 -25.74 18.44
CA GLY A 165 1.58 -25.58 18.64
C GLY A 165 2.42 -25.47 17.36
N GLN A 166 1.81 -25.51 16.17
CA GLN A 166 2.48 -25.12 14.93
C GLN A 166 2.46 -23.60 14.76
N ASP A 167 3.52 -23.07 14.13
CA ASP A 167 3.55 -21.68 13.72
C ASP A 167 2.55 -21.43 12.58
N PRO A 168 1.87 -20.28 12.54
CA PRO A 168 1.02 -19.90 11.43
C PRO A 168 1.85 -19.72 10.15
N VAL A 169 1.28 -20.09 9.01
CA VAL A 169 1.84 -19.72 7.71
C VAL A 169 1.46 -18.28 7.41
N ASN A 170 2.44 -17.45 7.10
CA ASN A 170 2.23 -16.04 6.78
C ASN A 170 2.56 -15.78 5.31
N MET A 171 1.57 -15.28 4.57
CA MET A 171 1.70 -14.87 3.18
C MET A 171 1.56 -13.35 3.09
N LEU A 172 2.24 -12.78 2.11
CA LEU A 172 2.18 -11.36 1.83
C LEU A 172 1.95 -11.13 0.34
N ILE A 173 0.91 -10.36 0.02
CA ILE A 173 0.75 -9.74 -1.29
C ILE A 173 1.26 -8.31 -1.17
N ALA A 174 2.53 -8.09 -1.50
CA ALA A 174 3.10 -6.75 -1.52
C ALA A 174 2.41 -5.89 -2.57
N TYR A 175 2.30 -4.57 -2.38
CA TYR A 175 1.57 -3.71 -3.31
C TYR A 175 2.14 -3.74 -4.73
N ASN A 176 3.45 -3.90 -4.87
CA ASN A 176 4.14 -4.08 -6.16
C ASN A 176 3.90 -5.46 -6.81
N ASN A 177 3.51 -6.47 -6.03
CA ASN A 177 3.09 -7.79 -6.50
C ASN A 177 1.57 -7.86 -6.77
N LEU A 178 0.82 -6.81 -6.40
CA LEU A 178 -0.58 -6.67 -6.75
C LEU A 178 -0.69 -6.14 -8.18
N ASP A 179 -1.07 -7.02 -9.11
CA ASP A 179 -1.36 -6.65 -10.50
C ASP A 179 -2.64 -5.79 -10.55
N LYS A 180 -3.69 -6.21 -9.83
CA LYS A 180 -4.98 -5.54 -9.83
C LYS A 180 -5.83 -5.94 -8.64
N LEU A 181 -6.40 -4.94 -7.96
CA LEU A 181 -7.59 -5.09 -7.14
C LEU A 181 -8.60 -4.02 -7.52
N SER A 182 -9.77 -4.47 -7.95
CA SER A 182 -10.94 -3.63 -8.22
C SER A 182 -12.17 -4.23 -7.54
N THR A 183 -13.36 -3.72 -7.82
CA THR A 183 -14.61 -4.31 -7.33
C THR A 183 -14.94 -5.67 -7.94
N THR A 184 -14.22 -6.09 -8.98
CA THR A 184 -14.53 -7.31 -9.76
C THR A 184 -13.34 -8.22 -10.02
N HIS A 185 -12.11 -7.73 -9.90
CA HIS A 185 -10.89 -8.48 -10.18
C HIS A 185 -9.92 -8.38 -9.00
N PHE A 186 -9.27 -9.49 -8.67
CA PHE A 186 -8.18 -9.56 -7.69
C PHE A 186 -7.08 -10.47 -8.23
N LYS A 187 -5.96 -9.89 -8.61
CA LYS A 187 -4.86 -10.55 -9.31
C LYS A 187 -3.52 -10.09 -8.75
N GLY A 188 -2.59 -11.02 -8.60
CA GLY A 188 -1.24 -10.73 -8.17
C GLY A 188 -0.48 -11.98 -7.78
N THR A 189 0.59 -11.77 -7.02
CA THR A 189 1.44 -12.82 -6.47
C THR A 189 1.56 -12.63 -4.96
N SER A 190 1.35 -13.70 -4.19
CA SER A 190 1.62 -13.73 -2.75
C SER A 190 2.91 -14.50 -2.46
N VAL A 191 3.66 -14.08 -1.45
CA VAL A 191 4.96 -14.68 -1.10
C VAL A 191 4.96 -15.08 0.36
N GLY A 192 5.45 -16.28 0.65
CA GLY A 192 5.67 -16.77 2.00
C GLY A 192 6.68 -15.93 2.75
N VAL A 193 6.28 -15.45 3.93
CA VAL A 193 7.14 -14.64 4.81
C VAL A 193 8.04 -15.54 5.66
N ASN A 194 7.52 -16.69 6.08
CA ASN A 194 8.20 -17.67 6.92
C ASN A 194 8.29 -19.06 6.28
N ILE A 195 7.97 -19.17 4.99
CA ILE A 195 8.02 -20.40 4.21
C ILE A 195 8.56 -20.11 2.80
N GLU A 196 9.05 -21.14 2.12
CA GLU A 196 9.49 -21.05 0.72
C GLU A 196 8.33 -21.35 -0.23
N GLU A 197 7.39 -20.42 -0.30
CA GLU A 197 6.18 -20.52 -1.14
C GLU A 197 5.92 -19.22 -1.89
N GLU A 198 5.49 -19.33 -3.14
CA GLU A 198 5.01 -18.21 -3.95
C GLU A 198 3.73 -18.64 -4.66
N ASP A 199 2.74 -17.76 -4.69
CA ASP A 199 1.39 -18.07 -5.15
C ASP A 199 0.91 -17.05 -6.17
N ASP A 200 0.75 -17.47 -7.42
CA ASP A 200 0.16 -16.66 -8.47
C ASP A 200 -1.36 -16.88 -8.52
N PHE A 201 -2.14 -15.80 -8.44
CA PHE A 201 -3.60 -15.88 -8.45
C PHE A 201 -4.23 -14.90 -9.44
N ASN A 202 -5.36 -15.31 -10.02
CA ASN A 202 -6.18 -14.46 -10.89
C ASN A 202 -7.66 -14.70 -10.61
N LEU A 203 -8.21 -13.93 -9.68
CA LEU A 203 -9.53 -14.17 -9.10
C LEU A 203 -10.55 -13.14 -9.58
N THR A 204 -11.79 -13.58 -9.63
CA THR A 204 -12.95 -12.75 -9.93
C THR A 204 -13.90 -12.71 -8.74
N LYS A 205 -14.56 -11.57 -8.53
CA LYS A 205 -15.49 -11.44 -7.42
C LYS A 205 -16.69 -12.35 -7.65
N ARG A 206 -16.98 -13.27 -6.72
CA ARG A 206 -18.26 -13.97 -6.73
C ARG A 206 -19.34 -12.97 -6.34
N LEU A 207 -20.17 -12.62 -7.32
CA LEU A 207 -21.35 -11.81 -7.03
C LEU A 207 -22.31 -12.66 -6.20
N PRO A 208 -22.94 -12.11 -5.15
CA PRO A 208 -24.04 -12.81 -4.50
C PRO A 208 -25.06 -13.20 -5.57
N GLN A 209 -25.64 -14.40 -5.48
CA GLN A 209 -26.70 -14.83 -6.40
C GLN A 209 -27.78 -13.76 -6.44
N ARG A 210 -27.84 -13.00 -7.54
CA ARG A 210 -28.81 -11.93 -7.70
C ARG A 210 -30.21 -12.54 -7.75
N VAL A 211 -31.13 -12.00 -6.95
CA VAL A 211 -32.55 -12.10 -7.28
C VAL A 211 -32.72 -11.39 -8.63
N LYS A 212 -33.33 -12.09 -9.58
CA LYS A 212 -33.48 -11.66 -10.99
C LYS A 212 -34.13 -10.26 -11.05
N GLY A 213 -33.37 -9.21 -11.39
CA GLY A 213 -33.93 -7.86 -11.61
C GLY A 213 -33.07 -6.67 -11.23
N GLU A 214 -32.01 -6.82 -10.44
CA GLU A 214 -31.17 -5.67 -10.05
C GLU A 214 -29.97 -5.47 -10.98
N THR A 215 -30.00 -4.40 -11.77
CA THR A 215 -28.82 -3.80 -12.41
C THR A 215 -28.13 -2.88 -11.41
N THR A 216 -27.06 -3.35 -10.77
CA THR A 216 -26.12 -2.46 -10.08
C THR A 216 -25.20 -1.82 -11.10
N ALA A 217 -25.28 -0.49 -11.24
CA ALA A 217 -24.27 0.27 -11.95
C ALA A 217 -22.93 0.07 -11.22
N VAL A 218 -21.92 -0.48 -11.89
CA VAL A 218 -20.56 -0.53 -11.36
C VAL A 218 -20.02 0.89 -11.49
N ALA A 219 -20.05 1.65 -10.40
CA ALA A 219 -19.37 2.95 -10.36
C ALA A 219 -17.91 2.76 -10.76
N ALA A 220 -17.33 3.73 -11.48
CA ALA A 220 -15.90 3.76 -11.78
C ALA A 220 -15.12 3.83 -10.46
N GLY A 221 -14.77 2.67 -9.92
CA GLY A 221 -14.07 2.53 -8.66
C GLY A 221 -12.57 2.69 -8.84
N LYS A 222 -11.89 3.15 -7.78
CA LYS A 222 -10.43 3.14 -7.70
C LYS A 222 -9.91 1.74 -8.03
N THR A 223 -8.83 1.63 -8.81
CA THR A 223 -8.17 0.34 -9.03
C THR A 223 -6.81 0.41 -8.36
N PHE A 224 -6.51 -0.58 -7.54
CA PHE A 224 -5.21 -0.70 -6.89
C PHE A 224 -4.32 -1.65 -7.67
N GLY A 225 -3.04 -1.31 -7.82
CA GLY A 225 -2.04 -2.17 -8.41
C GLY A 225 -0.70 -1.44 -8.52
N GLY A 226 0.31 -1.93 -7.81
CA GLY A 226 1.66 -1.36 -7.85
C GLY A 226 2.50 -1.87 -9.02
N LYS A 227 2.01 -2.90 -9.72
CA LYS A 227 2.63 -3.42 -10.95
C LYS A 227 2.08 -2.65 -12.15
N LYS A 228 2.94 -1.88 -12.84
CA LYS A 228 2.53 -1.16 -14.04
C LYS A 228 2.29 -2.13 -15.21
N ALA A 229 1.53 -1.69 -16.20
CA ALA A 229 1.19 -2.48 -17.39
C ALA A 229 2.41 -2.95 -18.22
N ASP A 230 3.59 -2.35 -18.00
CA ASP A 230 4.87 -2.73 -18.61
C ASP A 230 5.71 -3.70 -17.75
N GLY A 231 5.15 -4.20 -16.64
CA GLY A 231 5.83 -5.13 -15.73
C GLY A 231 6.87 -4.47 -14.83
N LYS A 232 7.05 -3.15 -14.88
CA LYS A 232 7.95 -2.44 -13.96
C LYS A 232 7.22 -2.11 -12.67
N THR A 233 7.83 -2.49 -11.55
CA THR A 233 7.35 -2.15 -10.22
C THR A 233 7.42 -0.64 -10.03
N ALA A 234 6.36 -0.04 -9.47
CA ALA A 234 6.49 1.30 -8.91
C ALA A 234 7.60 1.25 -7.82
N PRO A 235 8.42 2.30 -7.66
CA PRO A 235 9.44 2.34 -6.63
C PRO A 235 8.77 2.38 -5.25
N MET A 236 8.52 1.20 -4.70
CA MET A 236 8.24 0.98 -3.28
C MET A 236 9.32 0.05 -2.77
N GLU A 237 10.46 0.63 -2.40
CA GLU A 237 11.40 -0.09 -1.55
C GLU A 237 10.84 -0.04 -0.12
N ARG A 238 10.54 -1.21 0.46
CA ARG A 238 10.96 -1.52 1.83
C ARG A 238 10.83 -3.00 2.16
N ASN A 239 11.94 -3.53 2.66
CA ASN A 239 12.07 -4.84 3.30
C ASN A 239 11.06 -5.00 4.42
N ILE A 240 10.25 -6.05 4.34
CA ILE A 240 9.31 -6.40 5.38
C ILE A 240 10.07 -7.20 6.43
N THR A 241 10.50 -6.51 7.49
CA THR A 241 10.80 -7.17 8.76
C THR A 241 9.51 -7.17 9.57
N ILE A 242 8.74 -8.25 9.48
CA ILE A 242 7.74 -8.53 10.51
C ILE A 242 8.54 -8.89 11.76
N LYS A 243 8.51 -8.01 12.77
CA LYS A 243 9.04 -8.36 14.09
C LYS A 243 8.23 -9.54 14.60
N ASN A 244 8.84 -10.72 14.66
CA ASN A 244 8.34 -11.83 15.46
C ASN A 244 8.14 -11.32 16.89
N GLY A 245 6.89 -11.03 17.24
CA GLY A 245 6.48 -10.64 18.57
C GLY A 245 6.50 -11.87 19.48
N HIS A 246 7.68 -12.28 19.93
CA HIS A 246 7.81 -13.10 21.11
C HIS A 246 8.04 -12.21 22.33
N ARG A 247 7.04 -12.18 23.22
CA ARG A 247 7.23 -12.22 24.66
C ARG A 247 5.95 -12.69 25.34
#